data_AF-A0A1G9JBT5-F1
#
_entry.id   AF-A0A1G9JBT5-F1
#
_cell.length_a   1.000
_cell.length_b   1.000
_cell.length_c   1.000
_cell.angle_alpha   90.00
_cell.angle_beta   90.00
_cell.angle_gamma   90.00
#
_symmetry.space_group_name_H-M   'P 1'
#
loop_
_entity.id
_entity.type
_entity.pdbx_description
1 polymer ?
#
loop_
_entity_poly.entity_id
_entity_poly.type
_entity_poly.pdbx_seq_one_letter_code
_entity_poly.pdbx_strand_id
1 'polypeptide(L)'
;MFYLIIAILIISYYIFMAPKTIRNTLGMIGFVGLIALLLVLAGMSFIKIMQSPPEIFLALAMVALGFFALRDVYRLPVKKNDEEQYSDRG
;
A
#
# COMPACT_ATOMS: atom_id res chain seq x y z
N MET A 1 -29.41 -23.47 -15.85
CA MET A 1 -30.61 -22.78 -15.33
C MET A 1 -30.89 -23.17 -13.88
N PHE A 2 -31.18 -24.44 -13.58
CA PHE A 2 -31.51 -24.91 -12.23
C PHE A 2 -30.45 -24.61 -11.15
N TYR A 3 -29.16 -24.84 -11.45
CA TYR A 3 -28.07 -24.61 -10.49
C TYR A 3 -27.89 -23.14 -10.09
N LEU A 4 -28.18 -22.19 -11.00
CA LEU A 4 -28.12 -20.75 -10.69
C LEU A 4 -29.23 -20.37 -9.71
N ILE A 5 -30.42 -20.95 -9.90
CA ILE A 5 -31.57 -20.74 -9.00
C ILE A 5 -31.23 -21.28 -7.60
N ILE A 6 -30.63 -22.47 -7.51
CA ILE A 6 -30.18 -23.06 -6.24
C ILE A 6 -29.12 -22.18 -5.57
N ALA A 7 -28.11 -21.73 -6.31
CA ALA A 7 -27.06 -20.87 -5.78
C ALA A 7 -27.63 -19.56 -5.22
N ILE A 8 -28.55 -18.93 -5.94
CA ILE A 8 -29.25 -17.72 -5.49
C ILE A 8 -30.10 -17.98 -4.24
N LEU A 9 -30.80 -19.12 -4.16
CA LEU A 9 -31.55 -19.52 -2.97
C LEU A 9 -30.64 -19.71 -1.74
N ILE A 10 -29.47 -20.31 -1.92
CA ILE A 10 -28.53 -20.54 -0.82
C ILE A 10 -27.95 -19.21 -0.33
N ILE A 11 -27.58 -18.31 -1.24
CA ILE A 11 -27.06 -16.98 -0.91
C ILE A 11 -28.14 -16.15 -0.21
N SER A 12 -29.38 -16.17 -0.70
CA SER A 12 -30.48 -15.43 -0.07
C SER A 12 -30.80 -15.99 1.33
N TYR A 13 -30.83 -17.31 1.51
CA TYR A 13 -30.96 -17.93 2.83
C TYR A 13 -29.86 -17.47 3.79
N TYR A 14 -28.60 -17.42 3.32
CA TYR A 14 -27.47 -16.96 4.12
C TYR A 14 -27.60 -15.50 4.58
N ILE A 15 -28.05 -14.60 3.70
CA ILE A 15 -28.21 -13.17 4.00
C ILE A 15 -29.40 -12.92 4.94
N PHE A 16 -30.54 -13.57 4.68
CA PHE A 16 -31.80 -13.24 5.34
C PHE A 16 -32.13 -14.10 6.56
N MET A 17 -31.74 -15.39 6.59
CA MET A 17 -32.32 -16.36 7.54
C MET A 17 -31.29 -17.22 8.29
N ALA A 18 -30.01 -17.14 7.94
CA ALA A 18 -28.99 -17.94 8.62
C ALA A 18 -28.84 -17.54 10.10
N PRO A 19 -28.82 -18.51 11.04
CA PRO A 19 -28.63 -18.26 12.45
C PRO A 19 -27.23 -17.65 12.71
N LYS A 20 -27.12 -16.85 13.77
CA LYS A 20 -25.90 -16.09 14.09
C LYS A 20 -24.63 -16.95 14.12
N THR A 21 -24.74 -18.20 14.59
CA THR A 21 -23.63 -19.16 14.63
C THR A 21 -23.10 -19.50 13.23
N ILE A 22 -23.98 -19.76 12.26
CA ILE A 22 -23.57 -20.10 10.89
C ILE A 22 -22.97 -18.89 10.19
N ARG A 23 -23.57 -17.70 10.38
CA ARG A 23 -23.05 -16.44 9.82
C ARG A 23 -21.67 -16.10 10.37
N ASN A 24 -21.44 -16.35 11.66
CA ASN A 24 -20.13 -16.10 12.29
C ASN A 24 -19.07 -17.06 11.76
N THR A 25 -19.37 -18.35 11.65
CA THR A 25 -18.45 -19.35 11.10
C THR A 25 -18.12 -19.08 9.63
N LEU A 26 -19.11 -18.80 8.78
CA LEU A 26 -18.85 -18.50 7.36
C LEU A 26 -18.08 -17.17 7.20
N GLY A 27 -18.39 -16.17 8.01
CA GLY A 27 -17.65 -14.90 8.04
C GLY A 27 -16.19 -15.11 8.43
N MET A 28 -15.93 -15.95 9.44
CA MET A 28 -14.57 -16.29 9.86
C MET A 28 -13.81 -17.07 8.78
N ILE A 29 -14.46 -18.06 8.15
CA ILE A 29 -13.87 -18.82 7.03
C ILE A 29 -13.57 -17.88 5.85
N GLY A 30 -14.50 -16.99 5.50
CA GLY A 30 -14.31 -16.00 4.44
C GLY A 30 -13.17 -15.04 4.75
N PHE A 31 -13.05 -14.58 6.00
CA PHE A 31 -11.99 -13.69 6.43
C PHE A 31 -10.61 -14.38 6.41
N VAL A 32 -10.52 -15.61 6.92
CA VAL A 32 -9.29 -16.42 6.84
C VAL A 32 -8.91 -16.72 5.39
N GLY A 33 -9.88 -17.05 4.55
CA GLY A 33 -9.67 -17.25 3.11
C GLY A 33 -9.17 -15.99 2.41
N LEU A 34 -9.73 -14.83 2.74
CA LEU A 34 -9.27 -13.53 2.25
C LEU A 34 -7.83 -13.24 2.68
N ILE A 35 -7.50 -13.46 3.95
CA ILE A 35 -6.13 -13.29 4.48
C ILE A 35 -5.16 -14.24 3.77
N ALA A 36 -5.52 -15.51 3.61
CA ALA A 36 -4.70 -16.49 2.91
C ALA A 36 -4.46 -16.07 1.45
N LEU A 37 -5.50 -15.62 0.75
CA LEU A 37 -5.39 -15.10 -0.61
C LEU A 37 -4.45 -13.90 -0.67
N LEU A 38 -4.59 -12.94 0.24
CA LEU A 38 -3.70 -11.77 0.33
C LEU A 38 -2.25 -12.15 0.61
N LEU A 39 -2.02 -13.12 1.51
CA LEU A 39 -0.68 -13.64 1.81
C LEU A 39 -0.03 -14.27 0.59
N VAL A 40 -0.77 -15.10 -0.14
CA VAL A 40 -0.28 -15.74 -1.37
C VAL A 40 0.02 -14.69 -2.43
N LEU A 41 -0.87 -13.71 -2.62
CA LEU A 41 -0.64 -12.59 -3.54
C LEU A 41 0.60 -11.79 -3.15
N ALA A 42 0.77 -11.47 -1.87
CA ALA A 42 1.93 -10.74 -1.36
C ALA A 42 3.23 -11.53 -1.60
N GLY A 43 3.25 -12.83 -1.29
CA GLY A 43 4.41 -13.70 -1.52
C GLY A 43 4.76 -13.81 -3.01
N MET A 44 3.77 -14.06 -3.86
CA MET A 44 3.93 -14.10 -5.32
C MET A 44 4.44 -12.76 -5.87
N SER A 45 3.87 -11.64 -5.40
CA SER A 45 4.25 -10.30 -5.80
C SER A 45 5.69 -9.99 -5.41
N PHE A 46 6.09 -10.33 -4.19
CA PHE A 46 7.46 -10.12 -3.70
C PHE A 46 8.48 -10.90 -4.53
N ILE A 47 8.21 -12.17 -4.83
CA ILE A 47 9.08 -12.98 -5.70
C ILE A 47 9.17 -12.37 -7.10
N LYS A 48 8.03 -11.94 -7.68
CA LYS A 48 8.02 -11.26 -8.98
C LYS A 48 8.79 -9.95 -9.00
N ILE A 49 8.74 -9.19 -7.91
CA ILE A 49 9.51 -7.95 -7.75
C ILE A 49 11.00 -8.28 -7.71
N MET A 50 11.42 -9.28 -6.94
CA MET A 50 12.82 -9.71 -6.90
C MET A 50 13.34 -10.26 -8.25
N GLN A 51 12.47 -10.88 -9.03
CA GLN A 51 12.77 -11.31 -10.40
C GLN A 51 12.66 -10.19 -11.44
N SER A 52 12.21 -9.00 -11.04
CA SER A 52 12.07 -7.88 -11.97
C SER A 52 13.44 -7.34 -12.40
N PRO A 53 13.54 -6.76 -13.61
CA PRO A 53 14.79 -6.25 -14.12
C PRO A 53 15.44 -5.23 -13.14
N PRO A 54 16.76 -5.29 -12.92
CA PRO A 54 17.48 -4.42 -11.96
C PRO A 54 17.26 -2.92 -12.21
N GLU A 55 16.94 -2.54 -13.45
CA GLU A 55 16.66 -1.18 -13.89
C GLU A 55 15.52 -0.54 -13.10
N ILE A 56 14.50 -1.30 -12.70
CA ILE A 56 13.38 -0.76 -11.91
C ILE A 56 13.84 -0.37 -10.51
N PHE A 57 14.69 -1.20 -9.88
CA PHE A 57 15.25 -0.88 -8.57
C PHE A 57 16.21 0.32 -8.66
N LEU A 58 17.01 0.39 -9.73
CA LEU A 58 17.94 1.49 -9.95
C LEU A 58 17.19 2.81 -10.18
N ALA A 59 16.11 2.78 -10.97
CA ALA A 59 15.25 3.94 -11.18
C ALA A 59 14.59 4.40 -9.87
N LEU A 60 14.10 3.47 -9.04
CA LEU A 60 13.53 3.79 -7.73
C LEU A 60 14.57 4.46 -6.81
N ALA A 61 15.80 3.95 -6.80
CA ALA A 61 16.91 4.53 -6.04
C ALA A 61 17.27 5.94 -6.54
N MET A 62 17.34 6.14 -7.86
CA MET A 62 17.56 7.46 -8.47
C MET A 62 16.47 8.46 -8.09
N VAL A 63 15.20 8.05 -8.07
CA VAL A 63 14.09 8.90 -7.63
C VAL A 63 14.21 9.27 -6.16
N ALA A 64 14.57 8.32 -5.29
CA ALA A 64 14.79 8.58 -3.87
C ALA A 64 15.95 9.56 -3.64
N LEU A 65 17.05 9.40 -4.37
CA LEU A 65 18.19 10.32 -4.32
C LEU A 65 17.82 11.71 -4.85
N GLY A 66 17.07 11.81 -5.94
CA GLY A 66 16.58 13.09 -6.47
C GLY A 66 15.69 13.82 -5.45
N PHE A 67 14.77 13.10 -4.80
CA PHE A 67 13.94 13.67 -3.74
C PHE A 67 14.78 14.11 -2.53
N PHE A 68 15.79 13.32 -2.16
CA PHE A 68 16.71 13.67 -1.08
C PHE A 68 17.52 14.92 -1.40
N ALA A 69 18.06 15.04 -2.62
CA ALA A 69 18.79 16.22 -3.07
C ALA A 69 17.91 17.48 -3.08
N LEU A 70 16.66 17.37 -3.55
CA LEU A 70 15.70 18.48 -3.48
C LEU A 70 15.39 18.89 -2.04
N ARG A 71 15.23 17.92 -1.13
CA ARG A 71 15.02 18.18 0.29
C ARG A 71 16.24 18.85 0.94
N ASP A 72 17.44 18.47 0.54
CA ASP A 72 18.69 19.03 1.02
C ASP A 72 18.85 20.49 0.56
N VAL A 73 18.61 20.75 -0.72
CA VAL A 73 18.58 22.12 -1.28
C VAL A 73 17.53 23.00 -0.59
N TYR A 74 16.34 22.46 -0.31
CA TYR A 74 15.29 23.20 0.40
C TYR A 74 15.67 23.53 1.87
N ARG A 75 16.59 22.77 2.46
CA ARG A 75 17.09 23.00 3.82
C ARG A 75 18.30 23.94 3.89
N LEU A 76 18.82 24.40 2.75
CA LEU A 76 19.86 25.43 2.77
C LEU A 76 19.29 26.70 3.39
N PRO A 77 19.87 27.21 4.49
CA PRO A 77 19.50 28.50 5.01
C PRO A 77 19.87 29.53 3.94
N VAL A 78 18.88 30.28 3.45
CA VAL A 78 19.12 31.45 2.62
C VAL A 78 20.10 32.33 3.39
N LYS A 79 21.29 32.50 2.83
CA LYS A 79 22.34 33.37 3.35
C LYS A 79 21.67 34.71 3.67
N LYS A 80 21.47 35.01 4.96
CA LYS A 80 21.15 36.37 5.39
C LYS A 80 22.37 37.18 5.01
N ASN A 81 22.14 38.14 4.13
CA ASN A 81 23.13 39.04 3.58
C ASN A 81 24.07 39.52 4.69
N ASP A 82 25.36 39.52 4.38
CA ASP A 82 26.42 40.14 5.15
C ASP A 82 26.29 41.69 5.10
N GLU A 83 25.07 42.23 5.28
CA GLU A 83 24.75 43.66 5.24
C GLU A 83 24.71 44.30 6.64
N GLU A 84 24.71 43.51 7.72
CA GLU A 84 24.83 44.05 9.09
C GLU A 84 26.28 44.27 9.55
N GLN A 85 27.29 43.80 8.81
CA GLN A 85 28.70 43.90 9.23
C GLN A 85 29.42 45.18 8.77
N TYR A 86 28.76 46.06 8.01
CA TYR A 86 29.33 47.36 7.58
C TYR A 86 28.77 48.59 8.32
N SER A 87 27.82 48.43 9.24
CA SER A 87 27.26 49.57 10.02
C SER A 87 27.91 49.79 11.39
N ASP A 88 28.81 48.90 11.84
CA ASP A 88 29.45 48.97 13.17
C ASP A 88 30.95 49.36 13.09
N ARG A 89 31.31 50.11 12.04
CA ARG A 89 32.61 50.77 11.85
C ARG A 89 32.44 52.19 11.29
N GLY A 90 31.44 52.91 11.79
CA GLY A 90 31.18 54.33 11.51
C GLY A 90 31.30 55.16 12.78
#